data_AF-A0A927GPP3-F1
#
_entry.id   AF-A0A927GPP3-F1
#
_cell.length_a   1.000
_cell.length_b   1.000
_cell.length_c   1.000
_cell.angle_alpha   90.00
_cell.angle_beta   90.00
_cell.angle_gamma   90.00
#
_symmetry.space_group_name_H-M   'P 1'
#
loop_
_entity.id
_entity.type
_entity.pdbx_description
1 polymer ?
#
loop_
_entity_poly.entity_id
_entity_poly.type
_entity_poly.pdbx_seq_one_letter_code
_entity_poly.pdbx_strand_id
1 'polypeptide(L)' 'MSQPLDSVTAGHTPEDQDRDVPGAAWSFETKQIHAGAVPDPATGARAV' A
#
# COMPACT_ATOMS: atom_id res chain seq x y z
N MET A 1 15.42 33.80 1.90
CA MET A 1 14.01 33.35 2.03
C MET A 1 14.05 31.92 2.56
N SER A 2 14.00 31.73 3.88
CA SER A 2 13.89 30.39 4.48
C SER A 2 12.48 30.23 4.99
N GLN A 3 11.72 29.29 4.41
CA GLN A 3 10.42 28.94 4.97
C GLN A 3 10.64 28.09 6.23
N PRO A 4 9.91 28.35 7.33
CA PRO A 4 10.01 27.56 8.56
C PRO A 4 9.38 26.17 8.35
N LEU A 5 10.02 25.13 8.89
CA LEU A 5 9.61 23.73 8.75
C LEU A 5 8.38 23.36 9.61
N ASP A 6 7.75 24.34 10.25
CA ASP A 6 6.68 24.14 11.24
C ASP A 6 5.27 24.04 10.64
N SER A 7 5.11 23.51 9.43
CA SER A 7 3.78 23.30 8.80
C SER A 7 3.52 21.86 8.34
N VAL A 8 4.32 20.90 8.78
CA VAL A 8 4.02 19.46 8.65
C VAL A 8 3.56 18.94 10.00
N THR A 9 2.30 19.21 10.37
CA THR A 9 1.59 18.30 11.26
C THR A 9 0.08 18.40 11.10
N ALA A 10 -0.55 17.24 11.23
CA ALA A 10 -1.96 17.01 11.52
C ALA A 10 -2.97 17.26 10.37
N GLY A 11 -3.15 16.25 9.52
CA GLY A 11 -4.29 16.19 8.61
C GLY A 11 -4.45 14.91 7.79
N HIS A 12 -3.94 13.76 8.23
CA HIS A 12 -4.33 12.47 7.65
C HIS A 12 -4.22 11.40 8.72
N THR A 13 -5.23 11.29 9.58
CA THR A 13 -5.49 10.02 10.26
C THR A 13 -6.02 9.08 9.15
N PRO A 14 -5.30 8.03 8.71
CA PRO A 14 -5.78 7.13 7.67
C PRO A 14 -6.92 6.20 8.14
N GLU A 15 -7.68 6.58 9.17
CA GLU A 15 -8.61 5.66 9.85
C GLU A 15 -9.98 5.50 9.17
N ASP A 16 -10.17 6.01 7.95
CA ASP A 16 -11.43 5.80 7.21
C ASP A 16 -11.23 5.69 5.69
N GLN A 17 -10.16 5.03 5.21
CA GLN A 17 -10.03 4.67 3.79
C GLN A 17 -10.15 3.16 3.51
N ASP A 18 -10.01 2.31 4.54
CA ASP A 18 -9.98 0.85 4.41
C ASP A 18 -11.18 0.14 5.09
N ARG A 19 -12.38 0.73 5.07
CA ARG A 19 -13.60 -0.08 5.27
C ARG A 19 -13.90 -0.86 3.98
N ASP A 20 -12.95 -1.71 3.60
CA ASP A 20 -13.05 -2.62 2.46
C ASP A 20 -13.89 -3.84 2.87
N VAL A 21 -15.05 -3.97 2.24
CA VAL A 21 -15.92 -5.14 2.31
C VAL A 21 -15.25 -6.29 1.51
N PRO A 22 -15.75 -7.52 1.63
CA PRO A 22 -14.94 -8.68 2.00
C PRO A 22 -13.84 -9.03 0.99
N GLY A 23 -12.58 -8.81 1.37
CA GLY A 23 -11.40 -9.13 0.56
C GLY A 23 -10.21 -8.25 0.92
N ALA A 24 -9.87 -8.18 2.22
CA ALA A 24 -8.90 -7.28 2.84
C ALA A 24 -7.78 -6.82 1.88
N ALA A 25 -7.85 -5.54 1.49
CA ALA A 25 -6.81 -4.92 0.70
C ALA A 25 -5.46 -5.00 1.42
N TRP A 26 -4.40 -5.31 0.68
CA TRP A 26 -3.05 -5.37 1.24
C TRP A 26 -2.60 -4.02 1.80
N SER A 27 -1.91 -4.07 2.96
CA SER A 27 -1.15 -2.95 3.50
C SER A 27 -0.10 -2.47 2.49
N PHE A 28 0.28 -1.19 2.59
CA PHE A 28 1.26 -0.59 1.70
C PHE A 28 2.58 -1.38 1.64
N GLU A 29 3.13 -1.78 2.79
CA GLU A 29 4.36 -2.58 2.85
C GLU A 29 4.23 -3.91 2.09
N THR A 30 3.08 -4.58 2.21
CA THR A 30 2.81 -5.83 1.50
C THR A 30 2.70 -5.61 0.00
N LYS A 31 2.11 -4.50 -0.45
CA LYS A 31 2.06 -4.13 -1.88
C LYS A 31 3.47 -3.92 -2.43
N GLN A 32 4.39 -3.30 -1.68
CA GLN A 32 5.78 -3.09 -2.15
C GLN A 32 6.51 -4.40 -2.39
N ILE A 33 6.36 -5.39 -1.50
CA ILE A 33 7.01 -6.71 -1.62
C ILE A 33 6.52 -7.47 -2.87
N HIS A 34 5.23 -7.35 -3.20
CA HIS A 34 4.59 -8.12 -4.26
C HIS A 34 4.42 -7.33 -5.57
N ALA A 35 4.92 -6.10 -5.64
CA ALA A 35 4.84 -5.28 -6.83
C ALA A 35 5.57 -5.97 -7.99
N GLY A 36 4.84 -6.24 -9.08
CA GLY A 36 5.38 -6.91 -10.27
C GLY A 36 5.52 -8.44 -10.16
N ALA A 37 5.11 -9.05 -9.04
CA ALA A 37 5.02 -10.50 -8.95
C ALA A 37 3.85 -11.00 -9.81
N VAL A 38 4.15 -11.70 -10.89
CA VAL A 38 3.17 -12.30 -11.80
C VAL A 38 3.34 -13.82 -11.78
N PRO A 39 2.26 -14.61 -11.63
CA PRO A 39 2.34 -16.06 -11.73
C PRO A 39 2.75 -16.51 -13.14
N ASP A 40 3.31 -17.70 -13.26
CA ASP A 40 3.68 -18.28 -14.55
C ASP A 40 2.45 -18.33 -15.49
N PRO A 41 2.52 -17.78 -16.73
CA PRO A 41 1.35 -17.68 -17.60
C PRO A 41 0.87 -19.03 -18.16
N ALA A 42 1.71 -20.07 -18.17
CA ALA A 42 1.34 -21.38 -18.70
C ALA A 42 0.67 -22.28 -17.64
N THR A 43 1.03 -22.14 -16.37
CA THR A 43 0.65 -23.04 -15.27
C THR A 43 -0.03 -22.35 -14.10
N GLY A 44 0.08 -21.02 -14.01
CA GLY A 44 -0.40 -20.24 -12.86
C GLY A 44 0.45 -20.39 -11.60
N ALA A 45 1.60 -21.06 -11.67
CA ALA A 45 2.45 -21.30 -10.51
C ALA A 45 3.06 -20.00 -9.95
N ARG A 46 3.19 -19.94 -8.63
CA ARG A 46 3.94 -18.89 -7.91
C ARG A 46 5.21 -19.51 -7.33
N ALA A 47 6.31 -18.76 -7.34
CA ALA A 47 7.53 -19.17 -6.65
C ALA A 47 7.24 -19.31 -5.14
N VAL A 48 7.74 -20.36 -4.51
CA VAL A 48 7.57 -20.70 -3.09
C VAL A 48 8.88 -20.66 -2.34
#